data_AF-A0A1M6PQ42-F1
#
_entry.id   AF-A0A1M6PQ42-F1
#
_cell.length_a   1.000
_cell.length_b   1.000
_cell.length_c   1.000
_cell.angle_alpha   90.00
_cell.angle_beta   90.00
_cell.angle_gamma   90.00
#
_symmetry.space_group_name_H-M   'P 1'
#
loop_
_entity.id
_entity.type
_entity.pdbx_description
1 polymer ?
#
loop_
_entity_poly.entity_id
_entity_poly.type
_entity_poly.pdbx_seq_one_letter_code
_entity_poly.pdbx_strand_id
1 'polypeptide(L)' 'MMMETKVFQTVVLSHTDEAQNQLLLRMLQERVAKSEIRIVDVKRLKKELVITYRVLQP' A
#
# COMPACT_ATOMS: atom_id res chain seq x y z
N MET A 1 -7.87 19.12 21.34
CA MET A 1 -8.14 18.61 19.98
C MET A 1 -6.88 17.92 19.50
N MET A 2 -6.77 16.60 19.66
CA MET A 2 -5.60 15.87 19.17
C MET A 2 -5.78 15.68 17.66
N MET A 3 -4.88 16.24 16.86
CA MET A 3 -4.79 15.94 15.44
C MET A 3 -4.36 14.47 15.30
N GLU A 4 -5.29 13.57 14.98
CA GLU A 4 -4.95 12.24 14.50
C GLU A 4 -4.20 12.40 13.17
N THR A 5 -2.87 12.38 13.22
CA THR A 5 -2.03 12.28 12.03
C THR A 5 -2.29 10.92 11.42
N LYS A 6 -3.21 10.84 10.46
CA LYS A 6 -3.43 9.63 9.66
C LYS A 6 -2.13 9.32 8.93
N VAL A 7 -1.39 8.34 9.43
CA VAL A 7 -0.11 7.94 8.85
C VAL A 7 -0.40 7.24 7.51
N PHE A 8 -0.08 7.93 6.42
CA PHE A 8 -0.10 7.37 5.08
C PHE A 8 1.22 6.64 4.82
N GLN A 9 1.13 5.45 4.26
CA GLN A 9 2.29 4.65 3.83
C GLN A 9 2.24 4.44 2.33
N THR A 10 3.40 4.39 1.69
CA THR A 10 3.54 4.19 0.25
C THR A 10 4.45 3.01 -0.02
N VAL A 11 4.02 2.12 -0.92
CA VAL A 11 4.81 1.00 -1.45
C VAL A 11 5.03 1.24 -2.93
N VAL A 12 6.26 1.00 -3.39
CA VAL A 12 6.64 1.10 -4.80
C VAL A 12 7.00 -0.29 -5.30
N LEU A 13 6.36 -0.72 -6.37
CA LEU A 13 6.62 -1.99 -7.04
C LEU A 13 7.38 -1.71 -8.33
N SER A 14 8.66 -2.05 -8.39
CA SER A 14 9.52 -1.86 -9.56
C SER A 14 9.51 -3.08 -10.46
N HIS A 15 9.52 -2.90 -11.78
CA HIS A 15 9.65 -4.00 -12.75
C HIS A 15 10.91 -4.87 -12.58
N THR A 16 11.91 -4.43 -11.82
CA THR A 16 13.15 -5.18 -11.60
C THR A 16 12.99 -6.35 -10.63
N ASP A 17 11.97 -6.33 -9.77
CA ASP A 17 11.84 -7.25 -8.63
C ASP A 17 10.44 -7.90 -8.58
N GLU A 18 10.06 -8.60 -9.65
CA GLU A 18 8.72 -9.19 -9.79
C GLU A 18 8.35 -10.16 -8.66
N ALA A 19 9.29 -10.98 -8.18
CA ALA A 19 9.03 -11.93 -7.09
C ALA A 19 8.67 -11.20 -5.77
N GLN A 20 9.42 -10.14 -5.45
CA GLN A 20 9.14 -9.30 -4.28
C GLN A 20 7.82 -8.54 -4.46
N ASN A 21 7.52 -8.06 -5.67
CA ASN A 21 6.27 -7.37 -5.96
C ASN A 21 5.04 -8.25 -5.75
N GLN A 22 5.10 -9.51 -6.18
CA GLN A 22 4.00 -10.46 -5.96
C GLN A 22 3.75 -10.68 -4.47
N LEU A 23 4.80 -10.80 -3.67
CA LEU A 23 4.69 -10.96 -2.22
C LEU A 23 4.10 -9.70 -1.55
N LEU A 24 4.57 -8.51 -1.94
CA LEU A 24 4.04 -7.23 -1.45
C LEU A 24 2.55 -7.05 -1.81
N LEU A 25 2.16 -7.41 -3.04
CA LEU A 25 0.76 -7.34 -3.48
C LEU A 25 -0.13 -8.28 -2.67
N ARG A 26 0.29 -9.53 -2.45
CA ARG A 26 -0.48 -10.48 -1.61
C ARG A 26 -0.66 -9.97 -0.20
N MET A 27 0.41 -9.46 0.42
CA MET A 27 0.34 -8.88 1.76
C MET A 27 -0.63 -7.70 1.81
N LEU A 28 -0.57 -6.78 0.84
CA LEU A 28 -1.50 -5.66 0.77
C LEU A 28 -2.95 -6.13 0.60
N GLN A 29 -3.19 -7.12 -0.27
CA GLN A 29 -4.52 -7.71 -0.47
C GLN A 29 -5.08 -8.33 0.81
N GLU A 30 -4.28 -9.12 1.54
CA GLU A 30 -4.71 -9.71 2.81
C GLU A 30 -5.06 -8.65 3.84
N ARG A 31 -4.25 -7.60 3.97
CA ARG A 31 -4.50 -6.50 4.92
C ARG A 31 -5.73 -5.69 4.56
N VAL A 32 -6.00 -5.49 3.27
CA VAL A 32 -7.26 -4.88 2.79
C VAL A 32 -8.44 -5.79 3.12
N ALA A 33 -8.34 -7.10 2.88
CA ALA A 33 -9.40 -8.06 3.17
C ALA A 33 -9.73 -8.12 4.67
N LYS A 34 -8.72 -8.01 5.54
CA LYS A 34 -8.85 -7.92 6.99
C LYS A 34 -9.29 -6.53 7.48
N SER A 35 -9.51 -5.57 6.59
CA SER A 35 -9.84 -4.17 6.93
C SER A 35 -8.79 -3.47 7.82
N GLU A 36 -7.53 -3.92 7.78
CA GLU A 36 -6.42 -3.33 8.52
C GLU A 36 -5.84 -2.10 7.80
N ILE A 37 -6.03 -2.02 6.49
CA ILE A 37 -5.59 -0.89 5.67
C ILE A 37 -6.64 -0.51 4.64
N ARG A 38 -6.59 0.74 4.20
CA ARG A 38 -7.37 1.23 3.06
C ARG A 38 -6.44 1.85 2.04
N ILE A 39 -6.48 1.35 0.81
CA ILE A 39 -5.79 1.96 -0.33
C ILE A 39 -6.44 3.32 -0.61
N VAL A 40 -5.62 4.36 -0.74
CA VAL A 40 -6.08 5.73 -0.98
C VAL A 40 -5.66 6.27 -2.34
N ASP A 41 -4.56 5.78 -2.90
CA ASP A 41 -4.07 6.17 -4.22
C ASP A 41 -3.29 5.01 -4.87
N VAL A 42 -3.38 4.90 -6.19
CA VAL A 42 -2.59 3.98 -7.00
C VAL A 42 -2.13 4.70 -8.24
N LYS A 43 -0.81 4.86 -8.39
CA LYS A 43 -0.18 5.53 -9.53
C LYS A 43 0.71 4.58 -10.29
N ARG A 44 0.44 4.46 -11.59
CA ARG A 44 1.33 3.76 -12.52
C ARG A 44 2.31 4.75 -13.13
N LEU A 45 3.59 4.54 -12.89
CA LEU A 45 4.71 5.21 -13.54
C LEU A 45 5.31 4.27 -14.60
N LYS A 46 6.23 4.78 -15.43
CA LYS A 46 6.77 4.02 -16.59
C LYS A 46 7.29 2.62 -16.26
N LYS A 47 7.90 2.44 -15.09
CA LYS A 47 8.49 1.16 -14.64
C LYS A 47 8.03 0.74 -13.24
N GLU A 48 7.09 1.47 -12.67
CA GLU A 48 6.76 1.34 -11.26
C GLU A 48 5.25 1.44 -11.03
N LEU A 49 4.76 0.71 -10.04
CA LEU A 49 3.42 0.89 -9.48
C LEU A 49 3.57 1.40 -8.05
N VAL A 50 3.10 2.63 -7.82
CA VAL A 50 3.12 3.28 -6.52
C VAL A 50 1.74 3.11 -5.88
N ILE A 51 1.67 2.49 -4.71
CA ILE A 51 0.43 2.24 -3.97
C ILE A 51 0.53 2.97 -2.65
N THR A 52 -0.36 3.93 -2.40
CA THR A 52 -0.46 4.62 -1.12
C THR A 52 -1.68 4.12 -0.37
N TYR A 53 -1.49 3.82 0.91
CA TYR A 53 -2.54 3.32 1.80
C TYR A 53 -2.46 3.99 3.17
N ARG A 54 -3.58 3.96 3.89
CA ARG A 54 -3.63 4.34 5.31
C ARG A 54 -3.87 3.10 6.14
N VAL A 55 -3.29 3.06 7.34
CA VAL A 55 -3.62 2.03 8.33
C VAL A 55 -4.95 2.40 8.97
N LEU A 56 -5.86 1.44 9.03
CA LEU A 56 -7.07 1.50 9.82
C LEU A 56 -6.68 0.86 11.16
N GLN A 57 -6.54 1.66 12.21
CA GLN A 57 -6.29 1.10 13.53
C GLN A 57 -7.44 0.13 13.87
N PRO A 58 -7.14 -1.05 14.44
CA PRO A 58 -8.16 -2.00 14.86
C PRO A 58 -9.06 -1.43 15.96
#